data_AF-A0A1U8KIP7-F1
#
_entry.id   AF-A0A1U8KIP7-F1
#
_cell.length_a   1.000
_cell.length_b   1.000
_cell.length_c   1.000
_cell.angle_alpha   90.00
_cell.angle_beta   90.00
_cell.angle_gamma   90.00
#
_symmetry.space_group_name_H-M   'P 1'
#
loop_
_entity.id
_entity.type
_entity.pdbx_description
1 polymer ?
#
loop_
_entity_poly.entity_id
_entity_poly.type
_entity_poly.pdbx_seq_one_letter_code
_entity_poly.pdbx_strand_id
1 'polypeptide(L)'
;MGQTKEALQSGRRGSEVIVTTRLEKVAFIMAKVPFHCLLCLSDDDSWSSFKKRAFVMGINEGNVNHETIGKQIVQRCGGVPLAINAIGSILCFKTAPPVFNGEGYHIWVVKMKTYLQAFDLWEVINSDVEPEPLRANPTVA
;
A
#
# COMPACT_ATOMS: atom_id res chain seq x y z
N MET A 1 -14.30 -32.91 -3.15
CA MET A 1 -13.84 -31.80 -4.02
C MET A 1 -14.80 -31.55 -5.20
N GLY A 2 -16.11 -31.88 -5.12
CA GLY A 2 -17.02 -31.90 -6.27
C GLY A 2 -17.99 -30.72 -6.40
N GLN A 3 -18.49 -30.16 -5.29
CA GLN A 3 -19.69 -29.32 -5.31
C GLN A 3 -19.51 -27.93 -5.98
N THR A 4 -18.34 -27.30 -5.84
CA THR A 4 -18.12 -25.95 -6.41
C THR A 4 -17.84 -25.97 -7.91
N LYS A 5 -17.25 -27.05 -8.45
CA LYS A 5 -17.00 -27.18 -9.90
C LYS A 5 -18.31 -27.39 -10.67
N GLU A 6 -19.25 -28.12 -10.08
CA GLU A 6 -20.57 -28.38 -10.64
C GLU A 6 -21.41 -27.10 -10.71
N ALA A 7 -21.37 -26.26 -9.67
CA ALA A 7 -22.05 -24.97 -9.65
C ALA A 7 -21.56 -24.00 -10.74
N LEU A 8 -20.33 -24.16 -11.24
CA LEU A 8 -19.76 -23.31 -12.30
C LEU A 8 -20.13 -23.79 -13.72
N GLN A 9 -20.83 -24.92 -13.86
CA GLN A 9 -21.26 -25.45 -15.17
C GLN A 9 -22.49 -24.73 -15.74
N SER A 10 -23.17 -23.89 -14.95
CA SER A 10 -24.33 -23.12 -15.39
C SER A 10 -23.98 -21.82 -16.14
N GLY A 11 -22.70 -21.51 -16.33
CA GLY A 11 -22.25 -20.32 -17.05
C GLY A 11 -22.59 -20.37 -18.54
N ARG A 12 -23.00 -19.23 -19.12
CA ARG A 12 -23.14 -19.10 -20.58
C ARG A 12 -21.77 -19.30 -21.25
N ARG A 13 -21.76 -19.84 -22.47
CA ARG A 13 -20.52 -19.94 -23.29
C ARG A 13 -19.85 -18.56 -23.38
N GLY A 14 -18.56 -18.50 -23.06
CA GLY A 14 -17.77 -17.27 -22.98
C GLY A 14 -17.69 -16.64 -21.57
N SER A 15 -18.35 -17.22 -20.57
CA SER A 15 -18.17 -16.77 -19.17
C SER A 15 -16.81 -17.21 -18.64
N GLU A 16 -16.09 -16.28 -18.00
CA GLU A 16 -14.80 -16.54 -17.37
C GLU A 16 -14.87 -16.31 -15.86
N VAL A 17 -14.15 -17.13 -15.10
CA VAL A 17 -14.07 -17.05 -13.64
C VAL A 17 -12.61 -16.80 -13.27
N ILE A 18 -12.38 -15.71 -12.54
CA ILE A 18 -11.07 -15.40 -11.97
C ILE A 18 -11.11 -15.73 -10.48
N VAL A 19 -10.19 -16.59 -10.06
CA VAL A 19 -10.03 -16.97 -8.65
C VAL A 19 -8.81 -16.24 -8.10
N THR A 20 -8.98 -15.52 -7.01
CA THR A 20 -7.89 -14.92 -6.24
C THR A 20 -7.73 -15.66 -4.91
N THR A 21 -6.50 -15.93 -4.51
CA THR A 21 -6.19 -16.61 -3.25
C THR A 21 -4.84 -16.14 -2.73
N ARG A 22 -4.66 -16.17 -1.41
CA ARG A 22 -3.37 -15.88 -0.75
C ARG A 22 -2.50 -17.13 -0.59
N LEU A 23 -3.00 -18.31 -0.96
CA LEU A 23 -2.32 -19.59 -0.80
C LEU A 23 -1.95 -20.16 -2.16
N GLU A 24 -0.64 -20.25 -2.44
CA GLU A 24 -0.14 -20.80 -3.71
C GLU A 24 -0.60 -22.24 -3.96
N LYS A 25 -0.66 -23.07 -2.91
CA LYS A 25 -1.19 -24.44 -2.99
C LYS A 25 -2.62 -24.47 -3.52
N VAL A 26 -3.46 -23.52 -3.08
CA VAL A 26 -4.84 -23.41 -3.57
C VAL A 26 -4.86 -22.90 -5.01
N ALA A 27 -3.98 -21.96 -5.37
CA ALA A 27 -3.87 -21.48 -6.74
C ALA A 27 -3.46 -22.61 -7.69
N PHE A 28 -2.45 -23.40 -7.33
CA PHE A 28 -1.99 -24.56 -8.08
C PHE A 28 -3.08 -25.61 -8.27
N ILE A 29 -3.84 -25.91 -7.21
CA ILE A 29 -4.94 -26.87 -7.26
C ILE A 29 -6.08 -26.39 -8.18
N MET A 30 -6.37 -25.08 -8.21
CA MET A 30 -7.49 -24.50 -8.96
C MET A 30 -7.10 -24.09 -10.39
N ALA A 31 -5.82 -23.92 -10.66
CA ALA A 31 -5.27 -23.45 -11.91
C ALA A 31 -5.53 -24.43 -13.06
N LYS A 32 -6.24 -23.95 -14.10
CA LYS A 32 -6.30 -24.61 -15.41
C LYS A 32 -5.24 -24.08 -16.40
N VAL A 33 -4.64 -22.94 -16.05
CA VAL A 33 -3.59 -22.20 -16.77
C VAL A 33 -2.57 -21.72 -15.73
N PRO A 34 -1.34 -21.36 -16.11
CA PRO A 34 -0.37 -20.80 -15.17
C PRO A 34 -0.99 -19.65 -14.35
N PHE A 35 -0.89 -19.74 -13.03
CA PHE A 35 -1.45 -18.70 -12.15
C PHE A 35 -0.50 -17.50 -12.08
N HIS A 36 -1.08 -16.31 -11.85
CA HIS A 36 -0.33 -15.08 -11.75
C HIS A 36 -0.10 -14.71 -10.28
N CYS A 37 1.16 -14.62 -9.87
CA CYS A 37 1.53 -14.09 -8.56
C CYS A 37 1.50 -12.57 -8.60
N LEU A 38 0.59 -11.95 -7.85
CA LEU A 38 0.58 -10.51 -7.66
C LEU A 38 1.75 -10.11 -6.77
N LEU A 39 2.74 -9.43 -7.35
CA LEU A 39 3.92 -8.92 -6.64
C LEU A 39 3.63 -7.57 -6.00
N CYS A 40 4.50 -7.17 -5.07
CA CYS A 40 4.53 -5.80 -4.57
C CYS A 40 4.86 -4.81 -5.69
N LEU A 41 4.44 -3.55 -5.50
CA LEU A 41 4.79 -2.47 -6.40
C LEU A 41 6.28 -2.15 -6.34
N SER A 42 6.83 -1.70 -7.46
CA SER A 42 8.17 -1.10 -7.50
C SER A 42 8.21 0.17 -6.63
N ASP A 43 9.40 0.62 -6.24
CA ASP A 43 9.55 1.86 -5.46
C ASP A 43 8.97 3.08 -6.21
N ASP A 44 9.16 3.13 -7.53
CA ASP A 44 8.64 4.20 -8.39
C ASP A 44 7.10 4.17 -8.49
N ASP A 45 6.51 2.99 -8.68
CA ASP A 45 5.05 2.83 -8.72
C ASP A 45 4.41 3.10 -7.37
N SER A 46 5.09 2.69 -6.30
CA SER A 46 4.70 2.95 -4.92
C SER A 46 4.70 4.44 -4.62
N TRP A 47 5.77 5.15 -5.02
CA TRP A 47 5.87 6.60 -4.89
C TRP A 47 4.80 7.31 -5.72
N SER A 48 4.60 6.89 -6.97
CA SER A 48 3.55 7.42 -7.85
C SER A 48 2.15 7.27 -7.25
N SER A 49 1.84 6.10 -6.71
CA SER A 49 0.55 5.80 -6.05
C SER A 49 0.37 6.63 -4.78
N PHE A 50 1.39 6.70 -3.94
CA PHE A 50 1.39 7.54 -2.75
C PHE A 50 1.14 9.01 -3.09
N LYS A 51 1.88 9.55 -4.07
CA LYS A 51 1.76 10.96 -4.47
C LYS A 51 0.34 11.30 -4.90
N LYS A 52 -0.26 10.47 -5.76
CA LYS A 52 -1.64 10.64 -6.23
C LYS A 52 -2.64 10.69 -5.08
N ARG A 53 -2.36 9.96 -3.99
CA ARG A 53 -3.26 9.83 -2.86
C ARG A 53 -3.05 10.88 -1.77
N ALA A 54 -1.80 11.19 -1.44
CA ALA A 54 -1.42 12.15 -0.40
C ALA A 54 -1.50 13.61 -0.89
N PHE A 55 -1.19 13.84 -2.17
CA PHE A 55 -1.09 15.17 -2.77
C PHE A 55 -2.10 15.33 -3.92
N VAL A 56 -3.38 15.12 -3.62
CA VAL A 56 -4.48 15.20 -4.61
C VAL A 56 -4.51 16.56 -5.33
N MET A 57 -4.01 17.63 -4.71
CA MET A 57 -3.93 18.98 -5.29
C MET A 57 -2.54 19.36 -5.84
N GLY A 58 -1.60 18.40 -5.92
CA GLY A 58 -0.25 18.58 -6.47
C GLY A 58 0.84 18.81 -5.43
N ILE A 59 2.09 18.54 -5.84
CA ILE A 59 3.31 18.90 -5.10
C ILE A 59 3.89 20.13 -5.81
N ASN A 60 4.10 21.22 -5.10
CA ASN A 60 4.95 22.29 -5.63
C ASN A 60 6.39 21.74 -5.66
N GLU A 61 6.98 21.65 -6.85
CA GLU A 61 8.32 21.07 -7.12
C GLU A 61 9.47 21.72 -6.32
N GLY A 62 9.20 22.80 -5.57
CA GLY A 62 10.18 23.51 -4.74
C GLY A 62 10.41 22.94 -3.33
N ASN A 63 9.69 21.91 -2.86
CA ASN A 63 9.82 21.42 -1.47
C ASN A 63 10.48 20.02 -1.38
N VAL A 64 11.79 19.99 -1.64
CA VAL A 64 12.65 18.78 -1.64
C VAL A 64 12.50 17.93 -0.36
N ASN A 65 12.23 18.57 0.78
CA ASN A 65 12.13 17.87 2.07
C ASN A 65 10.91 16.94 2.17
N HIS A 66 9.76 17.32 1.58
CA HIS A 66 8.54 16.50 1.63
C HIS A 66 8.62 15.28 0.73
N GLU A 67 9.29 15.41 -0.42
CA GLU A 67 9.53 14.26 -1.30
C GLU A 67 10.42 13.24 -0.61
N THR A 68 11.49 13.66 0.06
CA THR A 68 12.37 12.77 0.81
C THR A 68 11.61 12.03 1.93
N ILE A 69 10.85 12.75 2.76
CA ILE A 69 10.06 12.13 3.84
C ILE A 69 8.98 11.20 3.27
N GLY A 70 8.27 11.62 2.22
CA GLY A 70 7.26 10.81 1.56
C GLY A 70 7.84 9.51 0.99
N LYS A 71 9.00 9.57 0.36
CA LYS A 71 9.72 8.38 -0.14
C LYS A 71 10.14 7.44 0.99
N GLN A 72 10.63 7.96 2.12
CA GLN A 72 10.96 7.14 3.30
C GLN A 72 9.72 6.42 3.86
N ILE A 73 8.58 7.10 3.93
CA ILE A 73 7.30 6.50 4.36
C ILE A 73 6.89 5.38 3.40
N VAL A 74 6.99 5.62 2.09
CA VAL A 74 6.65 4.63 1.07
C VAL A 74 7.58 3.42 1.13
N GLN A 75 8.87 3.60 1.37
CA GLN A 75 9.81 2.50 1.58
C GLN A 75 9.38 1.63 2.76
N ARG A 76 8.93 2.23 3.87
CA ARG A 76 8.39 1.48 5.02
C ARG A 76 7.09 0.73 4.70
N CYS A 77 6.39 1.05 3.62
CA CYS A 77 5.20 0.32 3.17
C CYS A 77 5.52 -0.96 2.38
N GLY A 78 6.79 -1.19 2.01
CA GLY A 78 7.24 -2.43 1.35
C GLY A 78 6.53 -2.76 0.03
N GLY A 79 6.10 -1.73 -0.72
CA GLY A 79 5.41 -1.90 -2.00
C GLY A 79 3.98 -2.45 -1.90
N VAL A 80 3.40 -2.58 -0.70
CA VAL A 80 2.03 -3.09 -0.52
C VAL A 80 1.01 -2.02 -0.91
N PRO A 81 0.21 -2.21 -1.99
CA PRO A 81 -0.70 -1.17 -2.50
C PRO A 81 -1.71 -0.68 -1.45
N LEU A 82 -2.20 -1.58 -0.59
CA LEU A 82 -3.16 -1.24 0.44
C LEU A 82 -2.56 -0.33 1.51
N ALA A 83 -1.34 -0.62 1.98
CA ALA A 83 -0.64 0.20 2.97
C ALA A 83 -0.33 1.59 2.41
N ILE A 84 0.22 1.65 1.19
CA ILE A 84 0.55 2.90 0.50
C ILE A 84 -0.68 3.80 0.36
N ASN A 85 -1.80 3.24 -0.11
CA ASN A 85 -3.04 3.99 -0.31
C ASN A 85 -3.68 4.43 1.01
N ALA A 86 -3.63 3.59 2.05
CA ALA A 86 -4.13 3.95 3.37
C ALA A 86 -3.37 5.15 3.94
N ILE A 87 -2.03 5.07 4.00
CA ILE A 87 -1.19 6.15 4.53
C ILE A 87 -1.30 7.40 3.68
N GLY A 88 -1.26 7.28 2.35
CA GLY A 88 -1.49 8.42 1.47
C GLY A 88 -2.86 9.08 1.72
N SER A 89 -3.91 8.29 1.97
CA SER A 89 -5.24 8.81 2.26
C SER A 89 -5.31 9.55 3.60
N ILE A 90 -4.57 9.08 4.60
CA ILE A 90 -4.46 9.71 5.92
C ILE A 90 -3.73 11.05 5.82
N LEU A 91 -2.67 11.09 5.00
CA LEU A 91 -1.85 12.27 4.78
C LEU A 91 -2.45 13.26 3.77
N CYS A 92 -3.58 12.92 3.16
CA CYS A 92 -4.29 13.80 2.23
C CYS A 92 -4.74 15.09 2.93
N PHE A 93 -4.27 16.22 2.44
CA PHE A 93 -4.82 17.53 2.77
C PHE A 93 -6.05 17.79 1.87
N LYS A 94 -7.25 17.87 2.47
CA LYS A 94 -8.51 18.14 1.75
C LYS A 94 -9.00 19.58 1.84
N THR A 95 -8.30 20.46 2.55
CA THR A 95 -8.68 21.87 2.67
C THR A 95 -7.79 22.71 1.75
N ALA A 96 -8.42 23.57 0.94
CA ALA A 96 -7.80 24.49 -0.02
C ALA A 96 -6.54 25.18 0.56
N PRO A 97 -5.54 25.56 -0.27
CA PRO A 97 -4.28 26.05 0.27
C PRO A 97 -4.54 27.40 0.97
N PRO A 98 -4.10 27.63 2.23
CA PRO A 98 -3.16 28.71 2.36
C PRO A 98 -1.96 28.27 1.51
N VAL A 99 -1.42 29.16 0.68
CA VAL A 99 -0.11 28.97 0.06
C VAL A 99 0.79 28.24 1.08
N PHE A 100 1.27 27.03 0.77
CA PHE A 100 1.96 26.20 1.75
C PHE A 100 3.39 26.73 1.95
N ASN A 101 3.46 27.85 2.65
CA ASN A 101 4.63 28.60 3.08
C ASN A 101 5.18 28.07 4.43
N GLY A 102 4.66 26.92 4.91
CA GLY A 102 4.90 26.39 6.26
C GLY A 102 3.67 26.49 7.18
N GLU A 103 2.65 27.30 6.82
CA GLU A 103 1.37 27.32 7.53
C GLU A 103 0.60 26.01 7.30
N GLY A 104 0.31 25.30 8.40
CA GLY A 104 -0.37 24.00 8.38
C GLY A 104 0.56 22.79 8.51
N TYR A 105 1.89 22.97 8.48
CA TYR A 105 2.85 21.90 8.78
C TYR A 105 2.63 21.32 10.18
N HIS A 106 2.36 22.18 11.16
CA HIS A 106 2.02 21.76 12.52
C HIS A 106 0.77 20.87 12.55
N ILE A 107 -0.25 21.14 11.73
CA ILE A 107 -1.46 20.30 11.63
C ILE A 107 -1.11 18.93 11.05
N TRP A 108 -0.25 18.89 10.03
CA TRP A 108 0.20 17.64 9.42
C TRP A 108 1.02 16.79 10.38
N VAL A 109 1.97 17.40 11.10
CA VAL A 109 2.75 16.75 12.14
C VAL A 109 1.84 16.24 13.25
N VAL A 110 0.84 17.01 13.68
CA VAL A 110 -0.13 16.58 14.71
C VAL A 110 -0.97 15.42 14.21
N LYS A 111 -1.48 15.44 12.97
CA LYS A 111 -2.24 14.30 12.39
C LYS A 111 -1.37 13.05 12.29
N MET A 112 -0.14 13.20 11.82
CA MET A 112 0.82 12.11 11.67
C MET A 112 1.18 11.52 13.04
N LYS A 113 1.54 12.36 14.01
CA LYS A 113 1.87 11.95 15.38
C LYS A 113 0.69 11.28 16.07
N THR A 114 -0.50 11.89 16.02
CA THR A 114 -1.72 11.35 16.64
C THR A 114 -2.07 9.98 16.05
N TYR A 115 -1.97 9.84 14.72
CA TYR A 115 -2.22 8.56 14.06
C TYR A 115 -1.20 7.50 14.50
N LEU A 116 0.09 7.82 14.41
CA LEU A 116 1.14 6.87 14.78
C LEU A 116 1.07 6.47 16.26
N GLN A 117 0.68 7.38 17.15
CA GLN A 117 0.44 7.07 18.56
C GLN A 117 -0.80 6.18 18.75
N ALA A 118 -1.88 6.40 18.00
CA ALA A 118 -3.09 5.59 18.09
C ALA A 118 -2.90 4.13 17.63
N PHE A 119 -1.86 3.85 16.85
CA PHE A 119 -1.52 2.51 16.35
C PHE A 119 -0.25 1.93 17.02
N ASP A 120 0.25 2.53 18.10
CA ASP A 120 1.50 2.15 18.79
C ASP A 120 2.74 2.14 17.86
N LEU A 121 2.67 2.83 16.72
CA LEU A 121 3.71 2.90 15.69
C LEU A 121 4.68 4.07 15.90
N TRP A 122 4.34 5.02 16.77
CA TRP A 122 5.14 6.22 17.01
C TRP A 122 6.53 5.90 17.57
N GLU A 123 6.60 4.94 18.50
CA GLU A 123 7.88 4.51 19.10
C GLU A 123 8.75 3.76 18.07
N VAL A 124 8.13 2.99 17.16
CA VAL A 124 8.84 2.25 16.10
C VAL A 124 9.45 3.19 15.05
N ILE A 125 8.84 4.36 14.83
CA ILE A 125 9.33 5.35 13.86
C ILE A 125 10.38 6.28 14.47
N ASN A 126 10.27 6.60 15.77
CA ASN A 126 11.24 7.44 16.47
C ASN A 126 12.40 6.66 17.09
N SER A 127 12.32 5.33 17.15
CA SER A 127 13.48 4.52 17.52
C SER A 127 14.51 4.54 16.39
N ASP A 128 15.78 4.78 16.72
CA ASP A 128 16.93 4.61 15.80
C ASP A 128 17.18 3.14 15.43
N VAL A 129 16.22 2.26 15.73
CA VAL A 129 16.26 0.83 15.42
C VAL A 129 15.87 0.68 13.95
N GLU A 130 16.84 0.29 13.13
CA GLU A 130 16.57 -0.16 11.77
C GLU A 130 15.55 -1.31 11.83
N PRO A 131 14.46 -1.28 11.04
CA PRO A 131 13.51 -2.37 11.03
C PRO A 131 14.23 -3.65 10.60
N GLU A 132 14.07 -4.74 11.36
CA GLU A 132 14.64 -6.02 10.97
C GLU A 132 14.23 -6.36 9.52
N PRO A 133 15.16 -6.83 8.68
CA PRO A 133 14.85 -7.29 7.35
C PRO A 133 13.69 -8.28 7.43
N LEU A 134 12.66 -8.08 6.60
CA LEU A 134 11.50 -8.97 6.56
C LEU A 134 11.98 -10.42 6.50
N ARG A 135 11.71 -11.17 7.58
CA ARG A 135 12.12 -12.57 7.72
C ARG A 135 11.69 -13.31 6.46
N ALA A 136 12.59 -14.13 5.89
CA ALA A 136 12.27 -14.95 4.72
C ALA A 136 10.95 -15.69 4.98
N ASN A 137 9.98 -15.51 4.07
CA ASN A 137 8.66 -16.12 4.19
C ASN A 137 8.84 -17.65 4.27
N PRO A 138 8.45 -18.31 5.39
CA PRO A 138 8.66 -19.74 5.58
C PRO A 138 7.82 -20.62 4.64
N THR A 139 7.05 -20.02 3.73
CA THR A 139 6.20 -20.72 2.76
C THR A 139 6.94 -21.07 1.45
N VAL A 140 8.21 -20.69 1.29
CA VAL A 140 9.05 -21.19 0.18
C VAL A 140 9.62 -22.57 0.56
N ALA A 141 8.77 -23.60 0.45
CA ALA A 141 9.13 -25.02 0.38
C ALA A 141 7.99 -25.83 -0.27
#